data_AF-A0AAX2T789-F1
#
_entry.id   AF-A0AAX2T789-F1
#
_cell.length_a   1.000
_cell.length_b   1.000
_cell.length_c   1.000
_cell.angle_alpha   90.00
_cell.angle_beta   90.00
_cell.angle_gamma   90.00
#
_symmetry.space_group_name_H-M   'P 1'
#
loop_
_entity.id
_entity.type
_entity.pdbx_description
1 polymer ?
#
loop_
_entity_poly.entity_id
_entity_poly.type
_entity_poly.pdbx_seq_one_letter_code
_entity_poly.pdbx_strand_id
1 'polypeptide(L)'
;MNAKIKYGLSAAVLALIGAGASAPEILDQFLDEKEGNHTTAYRDGAGIWTICRGATRVDGKPVIPGMKLTKEKCDQVNAIERDKALAWVEKNIRVPLTEPQKAGIASFC
;
A
#
# COMPACT_ATOMS: atom_id res chain seq x y z
N MET A 1 7.68 30.43 18.72
CA MET A 1 6.65 29.62 18.04
C MET A 1 7.24 28.24 17.79
N ASN A 2 6.72 27.20 18.45
CA ASN A 2 7.19 25.84 18.27
C ASN A 2 6.61 25.33 16.94
N ALA A 3 7.39 25.41 15.86
CA ALA A 3 6.98 24.83 14.59
C ALA A 3 6.90 23.32 14.81
N LYS A 4 5.69 22.79 15.09
CA LYS A 4 5.45 21.36 15.06
C LYS A 4 5.94 20.89 13.69
N ILE A 5 7.02 20.11 13.66
CA ILE A 5 7.43 19.41 12.45
C ILE A 5 6.20 18.62 12.02
N LYS A 6 5.54 19.07 10.95
CA LYS A 6 4.48 18.30 10.32
C LYS A 6 5.21 17.19 9.60
N TYR A 7 5.47 16.09 10.29
CA TYR A 7 5.97 14.89 9.66
C TYR A 7 5.00 14.53 8.52
N GLY A 8 5.53 14.20 7.34
CA GLY A 8 4.72 13.74 6.20
C GLY A 8 4.02 12.39 6.44
N LEU A 9 4.35 11.74 7.58
CA LEU A 9 3.82 10.47 8.06
C LEU A 9 2.82 10.71 9.19
N SER A 10 1.78 9.88 9.27
CA SER A 10 0.80 9.93 10.34
C SER A 10 1.38 9.47 11.68
N ALA A 11 0.66 9.75 12.77
CA ALA A 11 1.00 9.23 14.09
C ALA A 11 0.99 7.69 14.13
N ALA A 12 0.12 7.03 13.37
CA ALA A 12 0.05 5.57 13.29
C ALA A 12 1.30 4.98 12.62
N VAL A 13 1.71 5.55 11.49
CA VAL A 13 2.94 5.14 10.80
C VAL A 13 4.17 5.40 11.67
N LEU A 14 4.25 6.56 12.34
CA LEU A 14 5.34 6.87 13.27
C LEU A 14 5.39 5.89 14.45
N ALA A 15 4.23 5.49 14.98
CA ALA A 15 4.14 4.50 16.06
C ALA A 15 4.66 3.12 15.61
N LEU A 16 4.28 2.66 14.41
CA LEU A 16 4.78 1.39 13.85
C LEU A 16 6.30 1.41 13.67
N ILE A 17 6.85 2.50 13.14
CA ILE A 17 8.30 2.67 13.01
C ILE A 17 8.98 2.64 14.38
N GLY A 18 8.45 3.39 15.35
CA GLY A 18 8.98 3.45 16.71
C GLY A 18 8.92 2.11 17.46
N ALA A 19 7.91 1.30 17.16
CA ALA A 19 7.74 -0.05 17.72
C ALA A 19 8.61 -1.12 17.02
N GLY A 20 9.32 -0.78 15.94
CA GLY A 20 10.11 -1.74 15.17
C GLY A 20 9.28 -2.72 14.33
N ALA A 21 8.11 -2.28 13.86
CA ALA A 21 7.25 -3.09 13.00
C ALA A 21 7.94 -3.47 11.68
N SER A 22 7.45 -4.54 11.06
CA SER A 22 7.98 -5.03 9.78
C SER A 22 7.59 -4.14 8.60
N ALA A 23 8.32 -4.24 7.48
CA ALA A 23 8.03 -3.47 6.27
C ALA A 23 6.60 -3.69 5.74
N PRO A 24 6.03 -4.92 5.71
CA PRO A 24 4.63 -5.12 5.33
C PRO A 24 3.64 -4.32 6.20
N GLU A 25 3.81 -4.33 7.53
CA GLU A 25 2.90 -3.64 8.44
C GLU A 25 2.96 -2.11 8.29
N ILE A 26 4.18 -1.57 8.16
CA ILE A 26 4.39 -0.14 7.91
C ILE A 26 3.78 0.26 6.56
N LEU A 27 4.03 -0.55 5.53
CA LEU A 27 3.56 -0.28 4.17
C LEU A 27 2.03 -0.34 4.09
N ASP A 28 1.39 -1.30 4.74
CA ASP A 28 -0.07 -1.40 4.76
C ASP A 28 -0.73 -0.20 5.40
N GLN A 29 -0.27 0.20 6.60
CA GLN A 29 -0.80 1.37 7.28
C GLN A 29 -0.59 2.63 6.42
N PHE A 30 0.59 2.79 5.82
CA PHE A 30 0.89 3.94 4.98
C PHE A 30 -0.01 3.99 3.74
N LEU A 31 -0.15 2.89 3.00
CA LEU A 31 -0.94 2.89 1.78
C LEU A 31 -2.45 2.98 2.05
N ASP A 32 -2.96 2.43 3.15
CA ASP A 32 -4.37 2.63 3.54
C ASP A 32 -4.69 4.12 3.75
N GLU A 33 -3.74 4.90 4.25
CA GLU A 33 -3.90 6.35 4.42
C GLU A 33 -3.73 7.15 3.12
N LYS A 34 -2.86 6.69 2.20
CA LYS A 34 -2.52 7.45 0.98
C LYS A 34 -3.36 7.11 -0.23
N GLU A 35 -3.66 5.83 -0.43
CA GLU A 35 -4.37 5.32 -1.61
C GLU A 35 -5.87 5.11 -1.33
N GLY A 36 -6.23 4.84 -0.07
CA GLY A 36 -7.57 4.43 0.32
C GLY A 36 -7.87 2.97 -0.04
N ASN A 37 -9.06 2.48 0.36
CA ASN A 37 -9.46 1.09 0.12
C ASN A 37 -10.97 1.01 -0.22
N HIS A 38 -11.28 0.72 -1.48
CA HIS A 38 -12.64 0.74 -2.01
C HIS A 38 -13.13 -0.66 -2.40
N THR A 39 -14.16 -1.18 -1.73
CA THR A 39 -14.72 -2.52 -2.02
C THR A 39 -15.55 -2.59 -3.30
N THR A 40 -15.79 -1.47 -3.97
CA THR A 40 -16.55 -1.39 -5.23
C THR A 40 -15.67 -0.74 -6.29
N ALA A 41 -15.70 -1.29 -7.50
CA ALA A 41 -14.90 -0.79 -8.61
C ALA A 41 -15.25 0.65 -8.96
N TYR A 42 -14.22 1.46 -9.21
CA TYR A 42 -14.31 2.86 -9.62
C TYR A 42 -13.40 3.11 -10.82
N ARG A 43 -13.58 4.25 -11.48
CA ARG A 43 -12.61 4.74 -12.48
C ARG A 43 -11.61 5.64 -11.79
N ASP A 44 -10.32 5.33 -11.93
CA ASP A 44 -9.25 6.19 -11.46
C ASP A 44 -9.07 7.44 -12.36
N GLY A 45 -8.08 8.28 -12.03
CA GLY A 45 -7.77 9.50 -12.78
C GLY A 45 -7.34 9.27 -14.23
N ALA A 46 -6.92 8.06 -14.60
CA ALA A 46 -6.60 7.66 -15.97
C ALA A 46 -7.80 6.98 -16.68
N GLY A 47 -8.95 6.85 -16.01
CA GLY A 47 -10.15 6.23 -16.54
C GLY A 47 -10.13 4.69 -16.53
N ILE A 48 -9.17 4.06 -15.84
CA ILE A 48 -9.03 2.61 -15.70
C ILE A 48 -9.92 2.12 -14.57
N TRP A 49 -10.53 0.94 -14.76
CA TRP A 49 -11.32 0.31 -13.71
C TRP A 49 -10.40 -0.27 -12.63
N THR A 50 -10.65 0.16 -11.39
CA THR A 50 -9.77 -0.03 -10.25
C THR A 50 -10.60 -0.36 -9.01
N ILE A 51 -10.06 -1.18 -8.09
CA ILE A 51 -10.74 -1.61 -6.85
C ILE A 51 -9.74 -1.80 -5.70
N CYS A 52 -10.24 -1.93 -4.48
CA CYS A 52 -9.47 -2.04 -3.25
C CYS A 52 -8.53 -0.84 -3.12
N ARG A 53 -7.22 -1.09 -2.96
CA ARG A 53 -6.18 -0.07 -2.85
C ARG A 53 -5.44 0.11 -4.18
N GLY A 54 -6.17 0.42 -5.25
CA GLY A 54 -5.57 0.68 -6.56
C GLY A 54 -5.38 -0.55 -7.46
N ALA A 55 -5.95 -1.71 -7.14
CA ALA A 55 -5.79 -2.91 -7.96
C ALA A 55 -6.61 -2.81 -9.27
N THR A 56 -5.96 -3.06 -10.41
CA THR A 56 -6.60 -3.07 -11.75
C THR A 56 -6.88 -4.50 -12.25
N ARG A 57 -6.34 -5.51 -11.56
CA ARG A 57 -6.58 -6.93 -11.83
C ARG A 57 -6.79 -7.67 -10.52
N VAL A 58 -7.77 -8.58 -10.50
CA VAL A 58 -8.09 -9.44 -9.35
C VAL A 58 -8.15 -10.88 -9.85
N ASP A 59 -7.44 -11.78 -9.18
CA ASP A 59 -7.33 -13.21 -9.57
C ASP A 59 -6.94 -13.39 -11.05
N GLY A 60 -6.04 -12.51 -11.55
CA GLY A 60 -5.55 -12.54 -12.93
C GLY A 60 -6.51 -12.00 -13.99
N LYS A 61 -7.68 -11.48 -13.59
CA LYS A 61 -8.68 -10.89 -14.49
C LYS A 61 -8.75 -9.37 -14.32
N PRO A 62 -8.99 -8.59 -15.39
CA PRO A 62 -9.22 -7.14 -15.26
C PRO A 62 -10.40 -6.83 -14.34
N VAL A 63 -10.31 -5.73 -13.60
CA VAL A 63 -11.47 -5.17 -12.89
C VAL A 63 -12.46 -4.62 -13.92
N ILE A 64 -13.75 -4.84 -13.67
CA ILE A 64 -14.84 -4.48 -14.59
C ILE A 64 -15.89 -3.60 -13.89
N PRO A 65 -16.67 -2.81 -14.65
CA PRO A 65 -17.77 -2.03 -14.08
C PRO A 65 -18.70 -2.90 -13.22
N GLY A 66 -19.08 -2.39 -12.04
CA GLY A 66 -19.99 -3.09 -11.13
C GLY A 66 -19.35 -4.22 -10.31
N MET A 67 -18.05 -4.50 -10.48
CA MET A 67 -17.34 -5.45 -9.62
C MET A 67 -17.35 -4.96 -8.17
N LYS A 68 -17.69 -5.86 -7.24
CA LYS A 68 -17.70 -5.62 -5.80
C LYS A 68 -17.04 -6.79 -5.08
N LEU A 69 -16.20 -6.48 -4.10
CA LEU A 69 -15.48 -7.46 -3.29
C LEU A 69 -15.87 -7.30 -1.81
N THR A 70 -15.62 -8.33 -1.02
CA THR A 70 -15.67 -8.19 0.44
C THR A 70 -14.41 -7.48 0.92
N LYS A 71 -14.42 -7.00 2.16
CA LYS A 71 -13.23 -6.37 2.75
C LYS A 71 -12.08 -7.37 2.83
N GLU A 72 -12.37 -8.61 3.24
CA GLU A 72 -11.39 -9.68 3.39
C GLU A 72 -10.75 -10.03 2.04
N LYS A 73 -11.52 -10.00 0.95
CA LYS A 73 -10.96 -10.20 -0.38
C LYS A 73 -10.10 -9.03 -0.82
N CYS A 74 -10.46 -7.79 -0.48
CA CYS A 74 -9.57 -6.65 -0.71
C CYS A 74 -8.29 -6.76 0.11
N ASP A 75 -8.36 -7.19 1.37
CA ASP A 75 -7.17 -7.36 2.21
C ASP A 75 -6.22 -8.42 1.60
N GLN A 76 -6.76 -9.51 1.03
CA GLN A 76 -5.97 -10.50 0.27
C GLN A 76 -5.33 -9.91 -0.99
N VAL A 77 -6.09 -9.17 -1.80
CA VAL A 77 -5.58 -8.52 -3.01
C VAL A 77 -4.47 -7.53 -2.67
N ASN A 78 -4.69 -6.70 -1.65
CA ASN A 78 -3.73 -5.70 -1.18
C ASN A 78 -2.46 -6.37 -0.67
N ALA A 79 -2.56 -7.48 0.07
CA ALA A 79 -1.41 -8.24 0.53
C ALA A 79 -0.57 -8.79 -0.64
N ILE A 80 -1.23 -9.31 -1.69
CA ILE A 80 -0.54 -9.82 -2.89
C ILE A 80 0.24 -8.70 -3.60
N GLU A 81 -0.38 -7.53 -3.81
CA GLU A 81 0.29 -6.40 -4.48
C GLU A 81 1.43 -5.83 -3.61
N ARG A 82 1.21 -5.70 -2.30
CA ARG A 82 2.24 -5.31 -1.33
C ARG A 82 3.45 -6.24 -1.37
N ASP A 83 3.21 -7.55 -1.35
CA ASP A 83 4.27 -8.55 -1.32
C ASP A 83 5.07 -8.55 -2.63
N LYS A 84 4.42 -8.28 -3.78
CA LYS A 84 5.12 -8.08 -5.05
C LYS A 84 6.04 -6.86 -5.02
N ALA A 85 5.57 -5.73 -4.49
CA ALA A 85 6.37 -4.52 -4.37
C ALA A 85 7.59 -4.75 -3.47
N LEU A 86 7.40 -5.36 -2.30
CA LEU A 86 8.50 -5.70 -1.39
C LEU A 86 9.46 -6.73 -1.99
N ALA A 87 8.96 -7.75 -2.69
CA ALA A 87 9.81 -8.72 -3.38
C ALA A 87 10.62 -8.07 -4.51
N TRP A 88 10.07 -7.07 -5.20
CA TRP A 88 10.81 -6.29 -6.17
C TRP A 88 11.93 -5.49 -5.49
N VAL A 89 11.66 -4.83 -4.36
CA VAL A 89 12.68 -4.09 -3.59
C VAL A 89 13.82 -5.02 -3.18
N GLU A 90 13.51 -6.15 -2.55
CA GLU A 90 14.50 -7.12 -2.08
C GLU A 90 15.35 -7.70 -3.22
N LYS A 91 14.73 -7.93 -4.39
CA LYS A 91 15.43 -8.47 -5.55
C LYS A 91 16.41 -7.46 -6.18
N ASN A 92 16.06 -6.18 -6.18
CA ASN A 92 16.78 -5.16 -6.95
C ASN A 92 17.74 -4.32 -6.10
N ILE A 93 17.49 -4.14 -4.81
CA ILE A 93 18.34 -3.34 -3.93
C ILE A 93 19.32 -4.25 -3.20
N ARG A 94 20.62 -4.02 -3.45
CA ARG A 94 21.71 -4.87 -2.94
C ARG A 94 22.45 -4.29 -1.74
N VAL A 95 21.99 -3.17 -1.21
CA VAL A 95 22.50 -2.58 0.02
C VAL A 95 21.56 -2.88 1.18
N PRO A 96 22.06 -3.00 2.42
CA PRO A 96 21.20 -3.18 3.58
C PRO A 96 20.17 -2.05 3.71
N LEU A 97 18.91 -2.41 3.93
CA LEU A 97 17.81 -1.48 4.18
C LEU A 97 17.14 -1.80 5.51
N THR A 98 16.71 -0.75 6.22
CA THR A 98 15.80 -0.89 7.35
C THR A 98 14.37 -1.17 6.88
N GLU A 99 13.52 -1.70 7.76
CA GLU A 99 12.12 -2.00 7.43
C GLU A 99 11.33 -0.75 6.95
N PRO A 100 11.46 0.45 7.57
CA PRO A 100 10.83 1.66 7.04
C PRO A 100 11.37 2.09 5.67
N GLN A 101 12.66 1.83 5.37
CA GLN A 101 13.22 2.12 4.05
C GLN A 101 12.66 1.18 2.98
N LYS A 102 12.53 -0.11 3.28
CA LYS A 102 11.88 -1.07 2.37
C LYS A 102 10.44 -0.65 2.08
N ALA A 103 9.66 -0.34 3.12
CA ALA A 103 8.29 0.15 2.96
C ALA A 103 8.23 1.46 2.15
N GLY A 104 9.10 2.42 2.47
CA GLY A 104 9.16 3.70 1.77
C GLY A 104 9.56 3.61 0.31
N ILE A 105 10.33 2.61 -0.10
CA ILE A 105 10.66 2.38 -1.52
C ILE A 105 9.52 1.61 -2.21
N ALA A 106 9.00 0.58 -1.54
CA ALA A 106 7.91 -0.24 -2.07
C ALA A 106 6.62 0.56 -2.32
N SER A 107 6.39 1.67 -1.59
CA SER A 107 5.23 2.54 -1.86
C SER A 107 5.30 3.31 -3.19
N PHE A 108 6.45 3.31 -3.88
CA PHE A 108 6.61 3.92 -5.20
C PHE A 108 6.61 2.89 -6.35
N CYS A 109 6.59 1.60 -6.02
CA CYS A 109 6.61 0.50 -7.00
C CYS A 109 5.19 0.21 -7.52
#